data_AF-A0A7W0QVS6-F1
#
_entry.id   AF-A0A7W0QVS6-F1
#
_cell.length_a   1.000
_cell.length_b   1.000
_cell.length_c   1.000
_cell.angle_alpha   90.00
_cell.angle_beta   90.00
_cell.angle_gamma   90.00
#
_symmetry.space_group_name_H-M   'P 1'
#
loop_
_entity.id
_entity.type
_entity.pdbx_description
1 polymer ?
#
loop_
_entity_poly.entity_id
_entity_poly.type
_entity_poly.pdbx_seq_one_letter_code
_entity_poly.pdbx_strand_id
1 'polypeptide(L)'
;MGRGKADAEAKQKSIEAAQLESAAVGKGRPTPKRRDAQGRRSGPPLPPPTTRKEAYRRTRETQASSRKTTRAAASSGVEAALPRRDQGPARRLVRNIVDSRRNIGSVFLLIAALVLVGYFIPDTRIRSYTVLL
;
A
#
# COMPACT_ATOMS: atom_id res chain seq x y z
N MET A 1 -40.68 31.34 -24.19
CA MET A 1 -39.69 30.39 -23.66
C MET A 1 -40.02 29.01 -24.22
N GLY A 2 -39.21 28.40 -25.10
CA GLY A 2 -39.65 27.14 -25.73
C GLY A 2 -38.65 26.36 -26.58
N ARG A 3 -37.39 26.81 -26.74
CA ARG A 3 -36.41 26.11 -27.61
C ARG A 3 -35.63 25.00 -26.89
N GLY A 4 -35.40 25.11 -25.57
CA GLY A 4 -34.52 24.18 -24.84
C GLY A 4 -35.06 22.77 -24.59
N LYS A 5 -36.37 22.50 -24.76
CA LYS A 5 -36.92 21.14 -24.57
C LYS A 5 -36.66 20.23 -25.78
N ALA A 6 -36.69 20.76 -26.99
CA ALA A 6 -36.42 20.00 -28.21
C ALA A 6 -34.93 19.60 -28.33
N ASP A 7 -34.02 20.49 -27.90
CA ASP A 7 -32.57 20.23 -27.92
C ASP A 7 -32.18 19.17 -26.87
N ALA A 8 -32.89 19.11 -25.75
CA ALA A 8 -32.68 18.09 -24.71
C ALA A 8 -33.14 16.71 -25.16
N GLU A 9 -34.30 16.61 -25.82
CA GLU A 9 -34.81 15.34 -26.37
C GLU A 9 -33.96 14.83 -27.54
N ALA A 10 -33.41 15.72 -28.37
CA ALA A 10 -32.47 15.34 -29.43
C ALA A 10 -31.14 14.81 -28.86
N LYS A 11 -30.68 15.38 -27.74
CA LYS A 11 -29.47 14.94 -27.03
C LYS A 11 -29.68 13.61 -26.30
N GLN A 12 -30.90 13.37 -25.79
CA GLN A 12 -31.25 12.08 -25.19
C GLN A 12 -31.37 10.97 -26.23
N LYS A 13 -31.98 11.25 -27.40
CA LYS A 13 -32.04 10.28 -28.50
C LYS A 13 -30.67 9.93 -29.09
N SER A 14 -29.73 10.87 -29.13
CA SER A 14 -28.37 10.59 -29.62
C SER A 14 -27.52 9.78 -28.61
N ILE A 15 -27.73 10.00 -27.31
CA ILE A 15 -27.09 9.20 -26.25
C ILE A 15 -27.65 7.77 -26.23
N GLU A 16 -28.97 7.62 -26.41
CA GLU A 16 -29.64 6.32 -26.48
C GLU A 16 -29.24 5.54 -27.75
N ALA A 17 -29.11 6.20 -28.89
CA ALA A 17 -28.60 5.60 -30.13
C ALA A 17 -27.12 5.17 -30.02
N ALA A 18 -26.27 5.99 -29.38
CA ALA A 18 -24.87 5.63 -29.13
C ALA A 18 -24.72 4.47 -28.12
N GLN A 19 -25.62 4.39 -27.14
CA GLN A 19 -25.68 3.28 -26.18
C GLN A 19 -26.16 1.97 -26.84
N LEU A 20 -27.11 2.03 -27.76
CA LEU A 20 -27.60 0.87 -28.52
C LEU A 20 -26.54 0.31 -29.48
N GLU A 21 -25.73 1.15 -30.13
CA GLU A 21 -24.58 0.67 -30.92
C GLU A 21 -23.52 -0.02 -30.05
N SER A 22 -23.25 0.51 -28.84
CA SER A 22 -22.30 -0.12 -27.91
C SER A 22 -22.79 -1.45 -27.33
N ALA A 23 -24.12 -1.67 -27.30
CA ALA A 23 -24.76 -2.91 -26.87
C ALA A 23 -24.84 -3.98 -27.98
N ALA A 24 -24.78 -3.56 -29.25
CA ALA A 24 -24.89 -4.44 -30.42
C ALA A 24 -23.56 -4.98 -30.96
N VAL A 25 -22.41 -4.52 -30.42
CA VAL A 25 -21.11 -5.14 -30.72
C VAL A 25 -21.03 -6.46 -29.96
N GLY A 26 -21.57 -7.52 -30.57
CA GLY A 26 -21.29 -8.90 -30.19
C GLY A 26 -19.79 -9.10 -30.01
N LYS A 27 -19.37 -10.03 -29.14
CA LYS A 27 -17.97 -10.26 -28.75
C LYS A 27 -17.09 -10.56 -29.98
N GLY A 28 -16.70 -9.50 -30.70
CA GLY A 28 -15.99 -9.52 -31.98
C GLY A 28 -14.51 -9.80 -31.83
N ARG A 29 -14.13 -10.38 -30.69
CA ARG A 29 -12.78 -10.83 -30.43
C ARG A 29 -12.87 -12.26 -29.93
N PRO A 30 -12.16 -13.20 -30.59
CA PRO A 30 -11.94 -14.52 -30.02
C PRO A 30 -11.47 -14.34 -28.58
N THR A 31 -12.08 -15.08 -27.65
CA THR A 31 -11.52 -15.18 -26.29
C THR A 31 -10.04 -15.53 -26.45
N PRO A 32 -9.12 -14.71 -25.95
CA PRO A 32 -7.71 -14.89 -26.22
C PRO A 32 -7.34 -16.31 -25.81
N LYS A 33 -6.69 -17.03 -26.74
CA LYS A 33 -6.28 -18.41 -26.53
C LYS A 33 -5.44 -18.43 -25.25
N ARG A 34 -5.60 -19.45 -24.40
CA ARG A 34 -4.99 -19.54 -23.06
C ARG A 34 -3.50 -19.11 -23.03
N ARG A 35 -2.75 -19.41 -24.09
CA ARG A 35 -1.33 -19.00 -24.30
C ARG A 35 -1.10 -17.49 -24.35
N ASP A 36 -2.02 -16.73 -24.92
CA ASP A 36 -1.93 -15.29 -25.13
C ASP A 36 -2.40 -14.53 -23.87
N ALA A 37 -3.35 -15.12 -23.13
CA ALA A 37 -3.82 -14.61 -21.85
C ALA A 37 -2.86 -14.89 -20.67
N GLN A 38 -2.08 -15.98 -20.74
CA GLN A 38 -1.14 -16.34 -19.67
C GLN A 38 0.12 -15.48 -19.62
N GLY A 39 0.32 -14.59 -20.59
CA GLY A 39 1.52 -13.78 -20.70
C GLY A 39 2.76 -14.65 -20.95
N ARG A 40 3.73 -14.11 -21.69
CA ARG A 40 5.06 -14.71 -21.71
C ARG A 40 5.57 -14.67 -20.27
N ARG A 41 5.65 -15.82 -19.59
CA ARG A 41 6.41 -15.91 -18.33
C ARG A 41 7.81 -15.39 -18.66
N SER A 42 8.15 -14.21 -18.16
CA SER A 42 9.46 -13.62 -18.39
C SER A 42 10.52 -14.53 -17.79
N GLY A 43 11.19 -15.28 -18.65
CA GLY A 43 12.34 -16.11 -18.30
C GLY A 43 12.10 -17.61 -18.51
N PRO A 44 13.14 -18.34 -19.00
CA PRO A 44 13.20 -19.79 -18.88
C PRO A 44 12.92 -20.21 -17.42
N PRO A 45 12.16 -21.28 -17.19
CA PRO A 45 11.99 -21.81 -15.84
C PRO A 45 13.37 -22.10 -15.25
N LEU A 46 13.60 -21.69 -14.00
CA LEU A 46 14.85 -21.97 -13.30
C LEU A 46 15.13 -23.48 -13.38
N PRO A 47 16.39 -23.89 -13.66
CA PRO A 47 16.72 -25.29 -13.78
C PRO A 47 16.34 -26.02 -12.48
N PRO A 48 15.74 -27.23 -12.58
CA PRO A 48 15.33 -28.00 -11.42
C PRO A 48 16.52 -28.19 -10.47
N PRO A 49 16.31 -28.11 -9.14
CA PRO A 49 17.40 -28.28 -8.19
C PRO A 49 17.95 -29.70 -8.30
N THR A 50 19.25 -29.81 -8.60
CA THR A 50 19.95 -31.09 -8.77
C THR A 50 20.10 -31.82 -7.43
N THR A 51 20.08 -31.10 -6.31
CA THR A 51 20.23 -31.65 -4.95
C THR A 51 19.19 -31.12 -3.98
N ARG A 52 18.81 -31.93 -2.96
CA ARG A 52 17.90 -31.49 -1.87
C ARG A 52 18.42 -30.27 -1.12
N LYS A 53 19.75 -30.18 -0.93
CA LYS A 53 20.40 -29.06 -0.22
C LYS A 53 20.27 -27.75 -1.00
N GLU A 54 20.45 -27.79 -2.32
CA GLU A 54 20.22 -26.62 -3.18
C GLU A 54 18.74 -26.23 -3.26
N ALA A 55 17.83 -27.22 -3.27
CA ALA A 55 16.40 -26.95 -3.21
C ALA A 55 16.03 -26.17 -1.93
N TYR A 56 16.51 -26.63 -0.76
CA TYR A 56 16.27 -25.97 0.52
C TYR A 56 16.93 -24.57 0.60
N ARG A 57 18.13 -24.43 0.05
CA ARG A 57 18.81 -23.13 -0.01
C ARG A 57 18.02 -22.14 -0.86
N ARG A 58 17.54 -22.55 -2.03
CA ARG A 58 16.70 -21.70 -2.90
C ARG A 58 15.38 -21.32 -2.25
N THR A 59 14.68 -22.24 -1.57
CA THR A 59 13.43 -21.90 -0.88
C THR A 59 13.66 -20.91 0.26
N ARG A 60 14.77 -21.04 0.99
CA ARG A 60 15.15 -20.08 2.03
C ARG A 60 15.48 -18.70 1.44
N GLU A 61 16.21 -18.66 0.32
CA GLU A 61 16.58 -17.42 -0.36
C GLU A 61 15.35 -16.70 -0.94
N THR A 62 14.39 -17.42 -1.54
CA THR A 62 13.14 -16.84 -2.05
C THR A 62 12.22 -16.37 -0.93
N GLN A 63 12.18 -17.07 0.21
CA GLN A 63 11.47 -16.57 1.40
C GLN A 63 12.14 -15.34 2.01
N ALA A 64 13.47 -15.28 2.02
CA ALA A 64 14.19 -14.11 2.51
C ALA A 64 13.95 -12.89 1.60
N SER A 65 13.97 -13.07 0.28
CA SER A 65 13.71 -11.99 -0.67
C SER A 65 12.26 -11.50 -0.60
N SER A 66 11.27 -12.39 -0.49
CA SER A 66 9.86 -12.00 -0.35
C SER A 66 9.57 -11.23 0.94
N ARG A 67 10.25 -11.56 2.05
CA ARG A 67 10.17 -10.79 3.29
C ARG A 67 10.79 -9.40 3.13
N LYS A 68 11.93 -9.30 2.43
CA LYS A 68 12.59 -8.01 2.15
C LYS A 68 11.71 -7.11 1.28
N THR A 69 11.12 -7.63 0.21
CA THR A 69 10.22 -6.86 -0.66
C THR A 69 8.98 -6.40 0.09
N THR A 70 8.38 -7.25 0.93
CA THR A 70 7.22 -6.89 1.76
C THR A 70 7.57 -5.78 2.77
N ARG A 71 8.75 -5.83 3.39
CA ARG A 71 9.23 -4.77 4.30
C ARG A 71 9.48 -3.46 3.56
N ALA A 72 10.14 -3.51 2.41
CA ALA A 72 10.41 -2.34 1.58
C ALA A 72 9.11 -1.70 1.06
N ALA A 73 8.14 -2.52 0.69
CA ALA A 73 6.81 -2.06 0.31
C ALA A 73 6.10 -1.34 1.47
N ALA A 74 6.14 -1.92 2.67
CA ALA A 74 5.56 -1.31 3.86
C ALA A 74 6.22 0.04 4.22
N SER A 75 7.55 0.15 4.09
CA SER A 75 8.27 1.40 4.35
C SER A 75 8.08 2.47 3.27
N SER A 76 7.84 2.07 2.02
CA SER A 76 7.70 2.99 0.88
C SER A 76 6.43 3.83 0.93
N GLY A 77 5.41 3.42 1.71
CA GLY A 77 4.13 4.11 1.82
C GLY A 77 3.27 4.07 0.54
N VAL A 78 3.72 3.42 -0.53
CA VAL A 78 3.00 3.30 -1.80
C VAL A 78 1.90 2.25 -1.67
N GLU A 79 0.64 2.67 -1.79
CA GLU A 79 -0.52 1.80 -1.53
C GLU A 79 -0.54 0.52 -2.39
N ALA A 80 -0.12 0.62 -3.65
CA ALA A 80 -0.06 -0.50 -4.58
C ALA A 80 0.93 -1.60 -4.16
N ALA A 81 1.95 -1.25 -3.37
CA ALA A 81 2.97 -2.19 -2.91
C ALA A 81 2.54 -2.97 -1.66
N LEU A 82 1.54 -2.47 -0.91
CA LEU A 82 1.07 -3.15 0.30
C LEU A 82 0.32 -4.46 -0.03
N PRO A 83 0.26 -5.42 0.91
CA PRO A 83 -0.61 -6.58 0.78
C PRO A 83 -2.07 -6.17 0.55
N ARG A 84 -2.80 -6.89 -0.31
CA ARG A 84 -4.22 -6.63 -0.63
C ARG A 84 -5.13 -6.41 0.59
N ARG A 85 -4.81 -7.05 1.72
CA ARG A 85 -5.54 -6.89 2.99
C ARG A 85 -5.40 -5.50 3.63
N ASP A 86 -4.30 -4.79 3.36
CA ASP A 86 -3.91 -3.53 4.03
C ASP A 86 -4.03 -2.31 3.09
N GLN A 87 -4.53 -2.55 1.88
CA GLN A 87 -4.89 -1.55 0.88
C GLN A 87 -6.27 -0.96 1.19
N GLY A 88 -6.49 0.30 0.82
CA GLY A 88 -7.79 0.96 0.87
C GLY A 88 -7.73 2.35 1.52
N PRO A 89 -8.61 3.27 1.08
CA PRO A 89 -8.60 4.66 1.54
C PRO A 89 -8.85 4.79 3.05
N ALA A 90 -9.73 3.94 3.62
CA ALA A 90 -10.01 3.94 5.05
C ALA A 90 -8.79 3.51 5.89
N ARG A 91 -8.11 2.41 5.51
CA ARG A 91 -6.91 1.94 6.22
C ARG A 91 -5.74 2.91 6.05
N ARG A 92 -5.61 3.54 4.89
CA ARG A 92 -4.62 4.60 4.63
C ARG A 92 -4.84 5.80 5.55
N LEU A 93 -6.08 6.27 5.70
CA LEU A 93 -6.41 7.37 6.58
C LEU A 93 -6.06 7.05 8.03
N VAL A 94 -6.46 5.86 8.52
CA VAL A 94 -6.13 5.40 9.86
C VAL A 94 -4.61 5.34 10.06
N ARG A 95 -3.87 4.75 9.11
CA ARG A 95 -2.41 4.67 9.18
C ARG A 95 -1.77 6.05 9.24
N ASN A 96 -2.15 6.97 8.36
CA ASN A 96 -1.60 8.33 8.37
C ASN A 96 -1.90 9.05 9.69
N ILE A 97 -3.11 8.90 10.22
CA ILE A 97 -3.50 9.49 11.51
C ILE A 97 -2.68 8.89 12.65
N VAL A 98 -2.51 7.58 12.69
CA VAL A 98 -1.77 6.89 13.77
C VAL A 98 -0.26 7.13 13.64
N ASP A 99 0.32 7.00 12.45
CA ASP A 99 1.76 7.19 12.20
C ASP A 99 2.18 8.66 12.36
N SER A 100 1.27 9.61 12.10
CA SER A 100 1.53 11.03 12.38
C SER A 100 1.55 11.36 13.87
N ARG A 101 0.95 10.53 14.73
CA ARG A 101 1.00 10.73 16.18
C ARG A 101 2.39 10.41 16.66
N ARG A 102 3.15 11.47 16.99
CA ARG A 102 4.33 11.32 17.84
C ARG A 102 3.88 10.66 19.14
N ASN A 103 4.42 9.48 19.44
CA ASN A 103 4.06 8.72 20.62
C ASN A 103 4.35 9.56 21.86
N ILE A 104 3.31 10.15 22.46
CA ILE A 104 3.44 10.94 23.71
C ILE A 104 4.14 10.09 24.79
N GLY A 105 3.91 8.77 24.78
CA GLY A 105 4.59 7.83 25.66
C GLY A 105 6.12 7.80 25.50
N SER A 106 6.67 7.88 24.29
CA SER A 106 8.14 7.90 24.12
C SER A 106 8.75 9.23 24.58
N VAL A 107 8.02 10.34 24.39
CA VAL A 107 8.42 11.65 24.92
C VAL A 107 8.35 11.66 26.45
N PHE A 108 7.28 11.09 27.02
CA PHE A 108 7.11 10.94 28.46
C PHE A 108 8.21 10.08 29.08
N LEU A 109 8.55 8.93 28.48
CA LEU A 109 9.65 8.09 28.97
C LEU A 109 11.00 8.83 28.92
N LEU A 110 11.25 9.63 27.88
CA LEU A 110 12.48 10.42 27.77
C LEU A 110 12.55 11.51 28.87
N ILE A 111 11.45 12.23 29.10
CA ILE A 111 11.37 13.26 30.16
C ILE A 111 11.51 12.60 31.54
N ALA A 112 10.79 11.51 31.80
CA ALA A 112 10.87 10.78 33.06
C ALA A 112 12.28 10.26 33.35
N ALA A 113 12.99 9.76 32.33
CA ALA A 113 14.38 9.35 32.47
C ALA A 113 15.31 10.53 32.82
N LEU A 114 15.13 11.70 32.21
CA LEU A 114 15.91 12.90 32.53
C LEU A 114 15.68 13.36 33.97
N VAL A 115 14.43 13.39 34.43
CA VAL A 115 14.08 13.74 35.81
C VAL A 115 14.69 12.73 36.79
N LEU A 116 14.59 11.43 36.49
CA LEU A 116 15.16 10.37 37.32
C LEU A 116 16.69 10.51 37.43
N VAL A 117 17.40 10.72 36.33
CA VAL A 117 18.85 10.91 36.33
C VAL A 117 19.23 12.17 37.10
N GLY A 118 18.53 13.29 36.88
CA GLY A 118 18.78 14.52 37.61
C GLY A 118 18.49 14.44 39.11
N TYR A 119 17.56 13.59 39.53
CA TYR A 119 17.30 13.31 40.95
C TYR A 119 18.51 12.69 41.66
N PHE A 120 19.28 11.83 40.98
CA PHE A 120 20.47 11.19 41.55
C PHE A 120 21.70 12.11 41.58
N ILE A 121 21.67 13.28 40.96
CA ILE A 121 22.80 14.23 40.93
C ILE A 121 22.64 15.24 42.08
N PRO A 122 23.51 15.21 43.11
CA PRO A 122 23.45 16.10 44.26
C PRO A 122 24.09 17.47 43.97
N ASP A 123 23.77 18.07 42.82
CA ASP A 123 24.14 19.45 42.49
C ASP A 123 22.89 20.33 42.53
N THR A 124 22.95 21.41 43.32
CA THR A 124 21.83 22.35 43.52
C THR A 124 21.40 23.02 42.22
N ARG A 125 22.33 23.21 41.27
CA ARG A 125 22.02 23.78 39.95
C ARG A 125 21.27 22.81 39.04
N ILE A 126 21.53 21.51 39.16
CA ILE A 126 20.91 20.48 38.31
C ILE A 126 19.53 20.12 38.86
N ARG A 127 19.39 20.09 40.20
CA ARG A 127 18.12 19.84 40.88
C ARG A 127 17.07 20.93 40.62
N SER A 128 17.45 22.20 40.44
CA SER A 128 16.49 23.26 40.13
C SER A 128 15.88 23.11 38.73
N TYR A 129 16.70 22.72 37.73
CA TYR A 129 16.19 22.46 36.38
C TYR A 129 15.27 21.22 36.35
N THR A 130 15.54 20.19 37.14
CA THR A 130 14.67 18.99 37.18
C THR A 130 13.32 19.19 37.85
N VAL A 131 13.20 20.19 38.73
CA VAL A 131 11.93 20.54 39.37
C VAL A 131 11.09 21.49 38.51
N LEU A 132 11.74 22.20 37.58
CA LEU A 132 11.13 23.21 36.71
C LEU A 132 10.80 22.67 35.30
N LEU A 133 11.48 21.59 34.88
CA LEU A 133 11.20 20.79 33.68
C LEU A 133 9.97 19.90 33.89
#